data_AF-A0A1Z8AFS3-F1
#
_entry.id   AF-A0A1Z8AFS3-F1
#
_cell.length_a   1.000
_cell.length_b   1.000
_cell.length_c   1.000
_cell.angle_alpha   90.00
_cell.angle_beta   90.00
_cell.angle_gamma   90.00
#
_symmetry.space_group_name_H-M   'P 1'
#
loop_
_entity.id
_entity.type
_entity.pdbx_description
1 polymer ?
#
loop_
_entity_poly.entity_id
_entity_poly.type
_entity_poly.pdbx_seq_one_letter_code
_entity_poly.pdbx_strand_id
1 'polypeptide(L)' 'MSKYQDFLAENLDPNVGLIVGCGLDLVERPINSRDIGSALEFYRENKASISLLPIESQRKVICDYIEKGMIPSYV' A
#
# COMPACT_ATOMS: atom_id res chain seq x y z
N MET A 1 -10.77 11.58 -4.13
CA MET A 1 -10.98 10.47 -5.09
C MET A 1 -9.79 9.56 -4.96
N SER A 2 -10.01 8.30 -4.61
CA SER A 2 -8.94 7.34 -4.32
C SER A 2 -8.62 6.55 -5.57
N LYS A 3 -7.75 7.11 -6.42
CA LYS A 3 -7.48 6.62 -7.77
C LYS A 3 -6.96 5.19 -7.75
N TYR A 4 -6.05 4.89 -6.81
CA TYR A 4 -5.42 3.57 -6.74
C TYR A 4 -6.26 2.60 -5.91
N GLN A 5 -7.00 3.08 -4.92
CA GLN A 5 -7.99 2.27 -4.20
C GLN A 5 -9.00 1.63 -5.15
N ASP A 6 -9.70 2.43 -5.95
CA ASP A 6 -10.75 1.95 -6.84
C ASP A 6 -10.16 0.99 -7.88
N PHE A 7 -9.05 1.40 -8.52
CA PHE A 7 -8.37 0.58 -9.52
C PHE A 7 -7.96 -0.81 -8.99
N LEU A 8 -7.33 -0.88 -7.82
CA LEU A 8 -6.88 -2.15 -7.24
C LEU A 8 -8.03 -2.98 -6.67
N ALA A 9 -9.08 -2.34 -6.14
CA ALA A 9 -10.27 -3.04 -5.66
C ALA A 9 -11.02 -3.73 -6.81
N GLU A 10 -11.12 -3.09 -7.97
CA GLU A 10 -11.81 -3.63 -9.15
C GLU A 10 -11.00 -4.73 -9.86
N ASN A 11 -9.66 -4.62 -9.89
CA ASN A 11 -8.81 -5.49 -10.70
C ASN A 11 -8.17 -6.65 -9.92
N LEU A 12 -8.06 -6.56 -8.58
CA LEU A 12 -7.34 -7.54 -7.76
C LEU A 12 -8.18 -8.05 -6.60
N ASP A 13 -8.37 -7.24 -5.56
CA ASP A 13 -9.07 -7.60 -4.35
C ASP A 13 -9.48 -6.34 -3.58
N PRO A 14 -10.70 -6.30 -2.99
CA PRO A 14 -11.17 -5.14 -2.25
C PRO A 14 -10.27 -4.74 -1.06
N ASN A 15 -9.67 -5.70 -0.35
CA ASN A 15 -8.74 -5.39 0.75
C ASN A 15 -7.42 -4.83 0.24
N VAL A 16 -6.94 -5.29 -0.92
CA VAL A 16 -5.76 -4.72 -1.57
C VAL A 16 -6.02 -3.27 -1.94
N GLY A 17 -7.18 -2.94 -2.50
CA GLY A 17 -7.57 -1.54 -2.73
C GLY A 17 -7.64 -0.72 -1.44
N LEU A 18 -8.23 -1.27 -0.38
CA LEU A 18 -8.42 -0.59 0.90
C LEU A 18 -7.10 -0.33 1.66
N ILE A 19 -6.08 -1.17 1.46
CA ILE A 19 -4.79 -1.06 2.15
C ILE A 19 -3.73 -0.48 1.21
N VAL A 20 -3.41 -1.20 0.14
CA VAL A 20 -2.36 -0.83 -0.81
C VAL A 20 -2.80 0.36 -1.65
N GLY A 21 -4.00 0.33 -2.19
CA GLY A 21 -4.53 1.44 -3.01
C GLY A 21 -4.64 2.73 -2.21
N CYS A 22 -5.27 2.69 -1.04
CA CYS A 22 -5.32 3.83 -0.13
C CYS A 22 -3.92 4.30 0.30
N GLY A 23 -2.98 3.38 0.54
CA GLY A 23 -1.59 3.74 0.87
C GLY A 23 -0.88 4.47 -0.28
N LEU A 24 -1.08 4.03 -1.52
CA LEU A 24 -0.55 4.68 -2.72
C LEU A 24 -1.22 6.04 -2.97
N ASP A 25 -2.51 6.20 -2.65
CA ASP A 25 -3.23 7.47 -2.73
C ASP A 25 -2.72 8.52 -1.72
N LEU A 26 -2.00 8.10 -0.66
CA LEU A 26 -1.39 8.99 0.32
C LEU A 26 0.00 9.51 -0.10
N VAL A 27 0.62 8.92 -1.12
CA VAL A 27 1.96 9.29 -1.57
C VAL A 27 1.91 10.63 -2.31
N GLU A 28 2.68 11.61 -1.86
CA GLU A 28 2.64 12.97 -2.42
C GLU A 28 3.33 13.07 -3.78
N ARG A 29 4.29 12.17 -4.07
CA ARG A 29 5.01 12.13 -5.35
C ARG A 29 4.23 11.38 -6.44
N PRO A 30 4.53 11.63 -7.73
CA PRO A 30 4.00 10.82 -8.82
C PRO A 30 4.35 9.34 -8.63
N ILE A 31 3.32 8.50 -8.72
CA ILE A 31 3.40 7.04 -8.64
C ILE A 31 3.48 6.48 -10.06
N ASN A 32 4.43 5.59 -10.31
CA ASN A 32 4.53 4.85 -11.56
C ASN A 32 4.12 3.37 -11.38
N SER A 33 4.04 2.63 -12.47
CA SER A 33 3.66 1.21 -12.45
C SER A 33 4.62 0.33 -11.64
N ARG A 34 5.90 0.70 -11.54
CA ARG A 34 6.89 -0.01 -10.71
C ARG A 34 6.62 0.20 -9.22
N ASP A 35 6.21 1.39 -8.81
CA ASP A 35 5.83 1.68 -7.42
C ASP A 35 4.61 0.84 -7.00
N ILE A 36 3.60 0.74 -7.88
CA ILE A 36 2.42 -0.09 -7.65
C ILE A 36 2.82 -1.56 -7.48
N GLY A 37 3.65 -2.09 -8.39
CA GLY A 37 4.17 -3.45 -8.29
C GLY A 37 4.95 -3.69 -7.00
N SER A 38 5.82 -2.75 -6.62
CA SER A 38 6.63 -2.83 -5.40
C SER A 38 5.77 -2.80 -4.14
N ALA A 39 4.72 -1.96 -4.10
CA ALA A 39 3.78 -1.91 -2.98
C ALA A 39 2.98 -3.20 -2.82
N LEU A 40 2.55 -3.79 -3.94
CA LEU A 40 1.82 -5.06 -3.96
C LEU A 40 2.70 -6.23 -3.48
N GLU A 41 3.95 -6.28 -3.95
CA GLU A 41 4.92 -7.29 -3.53
C GLU A 41 5.22 -7.15 -2.03
N PHE A 42 5.54 -5.93 -1.57
CA PHE A 42 5.77 -5.64 -0.16
C PHE A 42 4.58 -6.03 0.73
N TYR A 43 3.35 -5.67 0.33
CA TYR A 43 2.14 -6.06 1.06
C TYR A 43 1.96 -7.57 1.08
N ARG A 44 2.26 -8.27 -0.01
CA ARG A 44 2.14 -9.73 -0.09
C ARG A 44 3.14 -10.44 0.82
N GLU A 45 4.40 -10.01 0.82
CA GLU A 45 5.46 -10.60 1.64
C GLU A 45 5.25 -10.33 3.14
N ASN A 46 4.71 -9.16 3.49
CA ASN A 46 4.53 -8.73 4.87
C ASN A 46 3.06 -8.78 5.33
N LYS A 47 2.18 -9.46 4.57
CA LYS A 47 0.72 -9.44 4.78
C LYS A 47 0.34 -9.81 6.21
N ALA A 48 0.98 -10.84 6.76
CA ALA A 48 0.71 -11.30 8.12
C ALA A 48 1.00 -10.20 9.15
N SER A 49 2.19 -9.61 9.11
CA SER A 49 2.57 -8.52 10.02
C SER A 49 1.69 -7.28 9.84
N ILE A 50 1.48 -6.85 8.59
CA ILE A 50 0.67 -5.68 8.27
C ILE A 50 -0.77 -5.88 8.77
N SER A 51 -1.34 -7.08 8.62
CA SER A 51 -2.71 -7.36 9.06
C SER A 51 -2.93 -7.24 10.57
N LEU A 52 -1.87 -7.29 11.37
CA LEU A 52 -1.93 -7.10 12.83
C LEU A 52 -2.00 -5.62 13.22
N LEU A 53 -1.64 -4.71 12.32
CA LEU A 53 -1.66 -3.27 12.57
C LEU A 53 -3.08 -2.71 12.39
N PRO A 54 -3.41 -1.59 13.06
CA PRO A 54 -4.63 -0.83 12.76
C PRO A 54 -4.67 -0.38 11.30
N ILE A 55 -5.86 -0.32 10.69
CA ILE A 55 -6.01 -0.05 9.24
C ILE A 55 -5.30 1.22 8.76
N GLU A 56 -5.29 2.29 9.57
CA GLU A 56 -4.58 3.53 9.25
C GLU A 56 -3.06 3.31 9.21
N SER A 57 -2.54 2.51 10.13
CA SER A 57 -1.11 2.14 10.17
C SER A 57 -0.75 1.25 8.98
N GLN A 58 -1.64 0.34 8.56
CA GLN A 58 -1.41 -0.48 7.37
C GLN A 58 -1.21 0.38 6.12
N ARG A 59 -2.12 1.33 5.88
CA ARG A 59 -2.04 2.25 4.73
C ARG A 59 -0.78 3.11 4.80
N LYS A 60 -0.48 3.61 5.99
CA LYS A 60 0.71 4.43 6.24
C LYS A 60 2.00 3.66 5.95
N VAL A 61 2.05 2.37 6.29
CA VAL A 61 3.24 1.54 6.05
C VAL A 61 3.53 1.34 4.56
N ILE A 62 2.49 1.24 3.75
CA ILE A 62 2.61 1.20 2.29
C ILE A 62 3.13 2.54 1.76
N CYS A 63 2.55 3.65 2.23
CA CYS A 63 2.98 4.99 1.85
C CYS A 63 4.47 5.22 2.21
N ASP A 64 4.84 4.97 3.47
CA ASP A 64 6.21 5.10 3.96
C ASP A 64 7.20 4.23 3.17
N TYR A 65 6.82 3.00 2.83
CA TYR A 65 7.66 2.12 2.00
C TYR A 65 7.92 2.72 0.62
N ILE A 66 6.90 3.27 -0.04
CA ILE A 66 7.03 3.86 -1.38
C ILE A 66 7.74 5.22 -1.36
N GLU A 67 7.57 6.01 -0.30
CA GLU A 67 8.25 7.29 -0.15
C GLU A 67 9.71 7.14 0.25
N LYS A 68 10.01 6.24 1.19
CA LYS A 68 11.35 6.10 1.78
C LYS A 68 12.17 4.98 1.14
N GLY A 69 11.53 4.06 0.42
CA GLY A 69 12.18 2.88 -0.16
C GLY A 69 12.71 1.90 0.90
N MET A 70 12.20 1.97 2.14
CA MET A 70 12.64 1.15 3.27
C MET A 70 11.44 0.50 3.94
N ILE A 71 11.62 -0.73 4.43
CA ILE A 71 10.62 -1.41 5.25
C ILE A 71 10.61 -0.71 6.62
N PRO A 72 9.47 -0.14 7.06
CA PRO A 72 9.40 0.51 8.36
C PRO A 72 9.61 -0.49 9.49
N SER A 73 10.41 -0.14 10.50
CA SER A 73 10.83 -1.04 11.60
C SER A 73 9.71 -1.46 12.56
N TYR A 74 8.48 -1.02 12.31
CA TYR A 74 7.26 -1.35 13.07
C TYR A 74 6.34 -2.32 12.31
N VAL A 75 6.85 -2.92 11.23
CA VAL A 75 6.29 -4.07 10.51
C VAL A 75 6.91 -5.35 11.04
#